data_AF-A0A2N5YVC4-F1
#
_entry.id   AF-A0A2N5YVC4-F1
#
_cell.length_a   1.000
_cell.length_b   1.000
_cell.length_c   1.000
_cell.angle_alpha   90.00
_cell.angle_beta   90.00
_cell.angle_gamma   90.00
#
_symmetry.space_group_name_H-M   'P 1'
#
loop_
_entity.id
_entity.type
_entity.pdbx_description
1 polymer ?
#
loop_
_entity_poly.entity_id
_entity_poly.type
_entity_poly.pdbx_seq_one_letter_code
_entity_poly.pdbx_strand_id
1 'polypeptide(L)'
;MKKHIFLCLFLIVSISISAQTHFYSGKYTNSSNIMYTWDGEHIYYGKYTNSSDIVYTFDGEHIYQGKYKNHSDIIYTWDGEHLYKGKYTNFSDIVYTFDSKHIYSGKYTNFSDIIYTFDSEHLYKGKYTNYSDIIHTFDGRIPVCFFVIL
;
A
#
# COMPACT_ATOMS: atom_id res chain seq x y z
N MET A 1 25.05 -56.40 -0.87
CA MET A 1 23.80 -55.99 -1.55
C MET A 1 23.32 -54.69 -0.92
N LYS A 2 23.41 -53.57 -1.66
CA LYS A 2 23.17 -52.21 -1.17
C LYS A 2 21.68 -51.98 -0.93
N LYS A 3 21.29 -51.58 0.28
CA LYS A 3 19.92 -51.12 0.61
C LYS A 3 19.88 -49.60 0.40
N HIS A 4 19.23 -49.15 -0.66
CA HIS A 4 18.95 -47.73 -0.89
C HIS A 4 17.66 -47.37 -0.14
N ILE A 5 17.80 -46.59 0.93
CA ILE A 5 16.69 -45.96 1.64
C ILE A 5 16.38 -44.66 0.89
N PHE A 6 15.18 -44.57 0.30
CA PHE A 6 14.71 -43.37 -0.38
C PHE A 6 14.09 -42.43 0.67
N LEU A 7 14.81 -41.36 1.02
CA LEU A 7 14.31 -40.31 1.91
C LEU A 7 13.59 -39.26 1.05
N CYS A 8 12.26 -39.32 0.99
CA CYS A 8 11.44 -38.26 0.37
C CYS A 8 11.37 -37.08 1.35
N LEU A 9 12.16 -36.03 1.11
CA LEU A 9 12.07 -34.76 1.83
C LEU A 9 10.93 -33.93 1.21
N PHE A 10 9.75 -33.94 1.82
CA PHE A 10 8.63 -33.09 1.40
C PHE A 10 8.88 -31.66 1.91
N LEU A 11 9.48 -30.82 1.07
CA LEU A 11 9.62 -29.40 1.33
C LEU A 11 8.23 -28.75 1.12
N ILE A 12 7.47 -28.57 2.20
CA ILE A 12 6.23 -27.78 2.14
C ILE A 12 6.66 -26.32 1.97
N VAL A 13 6.75 -25.86 0.73
CA VAL A 13 6.80 -24.44 0.43
C VAL A 13 5.40 -23.90 0.75
N SER A 14 5.27 -23.27 1.92
CA SER A 14 4.07 -22.53 2.28
C SER A 14 3.93 -21.36 1.31
N ILE A 15 3.10 -21.54 0.28
CA ILE A 15 2.63 -20.45 -0.57
C ILE A 15 1.77 -19.57 0.34
N SER A 16 2.32 -18.45 0.79
CA SER A 16 1.53 -17.41 1.44
C SER A 16 0.58 -16.83 0.40
N ILE A 17 -0.63 -17.38 0.33
CA ILE A 17 -1.73 -16.73 -0.39
C ILE A 17 -2.03 -15.46 0.42
N SER A 18 -1.49 -14.32 -0.01
CA SER A 18 -1.92 -13.04 0.55
C SER A 18 -3.41 -12.89 0.22
N ALA A 19 -4.23 -12.74 1.24
CA ALA A 19 -5.61 -12.31 1.03
C ALA A 19 -5.59 -10.95 0.32
N GLN A 20 -6.54 -10.73 -0.60
CA GLN A 20 -6.77 -9.43 -1.20
C GLN A 20 -7.18 -8.46 -0.09
N THR A 21 -6.68 -7.23 -0.16
CA THR A 21 -7.08 -6.15 0.73
C THR A 21 -7.92 -5.14 -0.04
N HIS A 22 -9.01 -4.65 0.55
CA HIS A 22 -9.88 -3.65 -0.04
C HIS A 22 -9.74 -2.29 0.67
N PHE A 23 -9.78 -1.22 -0.12
CA PHE A 23 -9.98 0.14 0.37
C PHE A 23 -11.44 0.51 0.27
N TYR A 24 -12.03 0.87 1.40
CA TYR A 24 -13.41 1.33 1.49
C TYR A 24 -13.45 2.85 1.61
N SER A 25 -14.46 3.46 1.00
CA SER A 25 -14.79 4.85 1.27
C SER A 25 -15.50 4.97 2.63
N GLY A 26 -14.96 5.85 3.47
CA GLY A 26 -15.45 6.10 4.82
C GLY A 26 -15.17 4.95 5.80
N LYS A 27 -16.02 4.85 6.81
CA LYS A 27 -15.82 4.05 8.02
C LYS A 27 -16.43 2.65 8.01
N TYR A 28 -17.06 2.25 6.91
CA TYR A 28 -17.83 1.01 6.84
C TYR A 28 -17.30 0.09 5.74
N THR A 29 -17.19 -1.20 6.05
CA THR A 29 -16.66 -2.25 5.16
C THR A 29 -17.72 -2.87 4.24
N ASN A 30 -18.69 -2.06 3.80
CA ASN A 30 -19.72 -2.51 2.87
C ASN A 30 -19.11 -2.76 1.48
N SER A 31 -19.50 -3.85 0.82
CA SER A 31 -18.97 -4.18 -0.51
C SER A 31 -19.23 -3.09 -1.56
N SER A 32 -20.27 -2.27 -1.38
CA SER A 32 -20.58 -1.12 -2.25
C SER A 32 -19.62 0.05 -2.06
N ASN A 33 -18.89 0.10 -0.95
CA ASN A 33 -17.97 1.18 -0.60
C ASN A 33 -16.55 0.88 -1.05
N ILE A 34 -16.28 -0.30 -1.61
CA ILE A 34 -14.94 -0.67 -2.09
C ILE A 34 -14.57 0.22 -3.29
N MET A 35 -13.54 1.04 -3.12
CA MET A 35 -13.00 1.93 -4.15
C MET A 35 -11.79 1.32 -4.84
N TYR A 36 -10.98 0.56 -4.10
CA TYR A 36 -9.80 -0.10 -4.65
C TYR A 36 -9.56 -1.47 -4.02
N THR A 37 -8.82 -2.31 -4.73
CA THR A 37 -8.35 -3.61 -4.24
C THR A 37 -6.84 -3.72 -4.42
N TRP A 38 -6.16 -4.28 -3.44
CA TRP A 38 -4.72 -4.56 -3.43
C TRP A 38 -4.50 -6.07 -3.38
N ASP A 39 -3.73 -6.62 -4.32
CA ASP A 39 -3.42 -8.05 -4.38
C ASP A 39 -2.01 -8.41 -3.88
N GLY A 40 -1.20 -7.41 -3.49
CA GLY A 40 0.21 -7.59 -3.15
C GLY A 40 1.19 -7.03 -4.19
N GLU A 41 0.71 -6.69 -5.38
CA GLU A 41 1.52 -6.10 -6.46
C GLU A 41 0.80 -4.95 -7.19
N HIS A 42 -0.51 -5.06 -7.39
CA HIS A 42 -1.34 -4.14 -8.15
C HIS A 42 -2.44 -3.52 -7.29
N ILE A 43 -2.70 -2.22 -7.53
CA ILE A 43 -3.93 -1.57 -7.11
C ILE A 43 -4.90 -1.60 -8.28
N TYR A 44 -6.09 -2.15 -8.02
CA TYR A 44 -7.22 -2.18 -8.94
C TYR A 44 -8.24 -1.12 -8.53
N TYR A 45 -8.86 -0.46 -9.51
CA TYR A 45 -10.06 0.32 -9.27
C TYR A 45 -11.26 -0.61 -9.08
N GLY A 46 -11.99 -0.41 -7.98
CA GLY A 46 -13.12 -1.24 -7.58
C GLY A 46 -12.71 -2.54 -6.88
N LYS A 47 -13.69 -3.45 -6.78
CA LYS A 47 -13.62 -4.69 -5.99
C LYS A 47 -12.88 -5.85 -6.67
N TYR A 48 -12.81 -5.84 -7.99
CA TYR A 48 -12.38 -7.01 -8.75
C TYR A 48 -10.95 -6.82 -9.26
N THR A 49 -10.21 -7.93 -9.34
CA THR A 49 -8.81 -7.94 -9.78
C THR A 49 -8.68 -8.18 -11.29
N ASN A 50 -9.48 -7.48 -12.11
CA ASN A 50 -9.36 -7.59 -13.56
C ASN A 50 -8.15 -6.80 -14.04
N SER A 51 -7.41 -7.35 -15.00
CA SER A 51 -6.21 -6.69 -15.53
C SER A 51 -6.48 -5.31 -16.16
N SER A 52 -7.71 -5.03 -16.62
CA SER A 52 -8.10 -3.73 -17.18
C SER A 52 -8.25 -2.65 -16.12
N ASP A 53 -8.45 -3.05 -14.86
CA ASP A 53 -8.81 -2.15 -13.77
C ASP A 53 -7.56 -1.74 -12.95
N ILE A 54 -6.37 -2.23 -13.34
CA ILE A 54 -5.10 -1.89 -12.67
C ILE A 54 -4.78 -0.41 -12.90
N VAL A 55 -4.75 0.35 -11.81
CA VAL A 55 -4.39 1.78 -11.81
C VAL A 55 -2.93 2.00 -11.43
N TYR A 56 -2.37 1.16 -10.55
CA TYR A 56 -0.98 1.24 -10.13
C TYR A 56 -0.37 -0.15 -9.95
N THR A 57 0.94 -0.22 -10.14
CA THR A 57 1.78 -1.38 -9.78
C THR A 57 2.82 -0.92 -8.77
N PHE A 58 3.16 -1.77 -7.81
CA PHE A 58 4.17 -1.48 -6.80
C PHE A 58 5.09 -2.67 -6.60
N ASP A 59 6.39 -2.43 -6.60
CA ASP A 59 7.42 -3.46 -6.43
C ASP A 59 8.09 -3.44 -5.04
N GLY A 60 7.62 -2.59 -4.14
CA GLY A 60 8.21 -2.35 -2.82
C GLY A 60 9.00 -1.04 -2.74
N GLU A 61 9.41 -0.48 -3.88
CA GLU A 61 10.20 0.76 -3.96
C GLU A 61 9.54 1.78 -4.90
N HIS A 62 9.08 1.38 -6.08
CA HIS A 62 8.54 2.25 -7.09
C HIS A 62 7.05 2.02 -7.29
N ILE A 63 6.30 3.13 -7.39
CA ILE A 63 4.90 3.12 -7.77
C ILE A 63 4.83 3.51 -9.24
N TYR A 64 4.34 2.57 -10.05
CA TYR A 64 4.18 2.71 -11.48
C TYR A 64 2.73 3.06 -11.81
N GLN A 65 2.54 3.95 -12.79
CA GLN A 65 1.24 4.19 -13.38
C GLN A 65 0.83 3.00 -14.26
N GLY A 66 -0.30 2.37 -13.93
CA GLY A 66 -0.82 1.23 -14.66
C GLY A 66 -0.13 -0.08 -14.31
N LYS A 67 -0.22 -1.06 -15.22
CA LYS A 67 0.11 -2.47 -15.00
C LYS A 67 1.59 -2.83 -15.07
N TYR A 68 2.38 -2.05 -15.80
CA TYR A 68 3.73 -2.46 -16.18
C TYR A 68 4.79 -1.71 -15.37
N LYS A 69 5.87 -2.42 -15.04
CA LYS A 69 7.02 -1.88 -14.30
C LYS A 69 8.02 -1.20 -15.24
N ASN A 70 7.55 -0.36 -16.16
CA ASN A 70 8.45 0.36 -17.06
C ASN A 70 9.05 1.56 -16.31
N HIS A 71 10.33 1.84 -16.55
CA HIS A 71 11.02 2.97 -15.93
C HIS A 71 10.38 4.34 -16.21
N SER A 72 9.72 4.49 -17.37
CA SER A 72 8.98 5.71 -17.74
C SER A 72 7.71 5.93 -16.95
N ASP A 73 7.17 4.86 -16.36
CA ASP A 73 5.84 4.87 -15.74
C ASP A 73 5.94 5.10 -14.22
N ILE A 74 7.16 5.21 -13.68
CA ILE A 74 7.40 5.52 -12.26
C ILE A 74 6.92 6.94 -11.94
N ILE A 75 5.92 7.03 -11.08
CA ILE A 75 5.35 8.31 -10.62
C ILE A 75 5.81 8.68 -9.22
N TYR A 76 6.14 7.69 -8.38
CA TYR A 76 6.68 7.90 -7.05
C TYR A 76 7.71 6.81 -6.68
N THR A 77 8.61 7.17 -5.78
CA THR A 77 9.56 6.25 -5.12
C THR A 77 9.31 6.29 -3.62
N TRP A 78 9.39 5.13 -2.98
CA TRP A 78 9.11 4.88 -1.57
C TRP A 78 10.30 4.18 -0.94
N ASP A 79 10.82 4.72 0.16
CA ASP A 79 11.97 4.14 0.87
C ASP A 79 11.61 3.54 2.25
N GLY A 80 10.34 3.59 2.64
CA GLY A 80 9.87 3.18 3.96
C GLY A 80 9.54 4.33 4.92
N GLU A 81 10.07 5.53 4.67
CA GLU A 81 9.87 6.73 5.50
C GLU A 81 9.35 7.92 4.68
N HIS A 82 9.78 8.04 3.43
CA HIS A 82 9.51 9.16 2.55
C HIS A 82 8.90 8.68 1.23
N LEU A 83 7.91 9.43 0.74
CA LEU A 83 7.43 9.33 -0.63
C LEU A 83 8.03 10.46 -1.45
N TYR A 84 8.77 10.09 -2.49
CA TYR A 84 9.42 10.99 -3.43
C TYR A 84 8.61 11.08 -4.71
N LYS A 85 8.48 12.29 -5.25
CA LYS A 85 7.91 12.48 -6.58
C LYS A 85 8.89 12.03 -7.65
N GLY A 86 8.44 11.11 -8.51
CA GLY A 86 9.26 10.51 -9.55
C GLY A 86 10.13 9.36 -9.05
N LYS A 87 11.16 9.04 -9.83
CA LYS A 87 11.96 7.80 -9.73
C LYS A 87 13.23 7.87 -8.88
N TYR A 88 13.52 9.02 -8.28
CA TYR A 88 14.78 9.25 -7.58
C TYR A 88 14.51 9.75 -6.17
N THR A 89 15.41 9.41 -5.25
CA THR A 89 15.30 9.71 -3.82
C THR A 89 16.00 11.02 -3.44
N ASN A 90 15.78 12.08 -4.22
CA ASN A 90 16.35 13.39 -3.87
C ASN A 90 15.54 14.03 -2.74
N PHE A 91 16.24 14.64 -1.79
CA PHE A 91 15.61 15.33 -0.66
C PHE A 91 14.63 16.46 -1.06
N SER A 92 14.84 17.09 -2.22
CA SER A 92 13.92 18.10 -2.76
C SER A 92 12.60 17.53 -3.27
N ASP A 93 12.57 16.24 -3.58
CA ASP A 93 11.46 15.57 -4.25
C ASP A 93 10.52 14.89 -3.24
N ILE A 94 10.85 14.91 -1.94
CA ILE A 94 10.00 14.38 -0.87
C ILE A 94 8.69 15.18 -0.80
N VAL A 95 7.58 14.49 -1.07
CA VAL A 95 6.23 15.06 -0.99
C VAL A 95 5.51 14.68 0.30
N TYR A 96 5.86 13.54 0.90
CA TYR A 96 5.29 13.10 2.17
C TYR A 96 6.33 12.35 3.00
N THR A 97 6.18 12.44 4.33
CA THR A 97 6.96 11.68 5.31
C THR A 97 6.00 10.89 6.19
N PHE A 98 6.41 9.70 6.61
CA PHE A 98 5.56 8.74 7.31
C PHE A 98 6.27 8.30 8.59
N ASP A 99 5.52 8.20 9.67
CA ASP A 99 5.95 7.48 10.86
C ASP A 99 4.99 6.30 11.14
N SER A 100 5.10 5.69 12.30
CA SER A 100 4.23 4.56 12.71
C SER A 100 2.72 4.87 12.80
N LYS A 101 2.31 6.14 12.73
CA LYS A 101 0.95 6.62 13.00
C LYS A 101 0.49 7.77 12.11
N HIS A 102 1.40 8.59 11.59
CA HIS A 102 1.08 9.85 10.93
C HIS A 102 1.69 9.92 9.55
N ILE A 103 1.03 10.71 8.71
CA ILE A 103 1.53 11.14 7.41
C ILE A 103 1.64 12.66 7.45
N TYR A 104 2.84 13.14 7.14
CA TYR A 104 3.21 14.54 7.12
C TYR A 104 3.29 15.03 5.68
N SER A 105 2.81 16.26 5.45
CA SER A 105 3.05 16.97 4.19
C SER A 105 4.51 17.42 4.12
N GLY A 106 5.22 16.98 3.08
CA GLY A 106 6.63 17.27 2.88
C GLY A 106 7.57 16.40 3.70
N LYS A 107 8.77 16.93 3.92
CA LYS A 107 9.98 16.21 4.40
C LYS A 107 10.20 16.21 5.91
N TYR A 108 9.38 16.94 6.66
CA TYR A 108 9.60 17.16 8.09
C TYR A 108 8.43 16.62 8.89
N THR A 109 8.73 16.12 10.10
CA THR A 109 7.75 15.50 10.99
C THR A 109 7.20 16.49 12.02
N ASN A 110 6.89 17.73 11.59
CA ASN A 110 6.31 18.71 12.50
C ASN A 110 4.84 18.41 12.76
N PHE A 111 4.38 18.64 13.98
CA PHE A 111 2.97 18.44 14.34
C PHE A 111 2.02 19.27 13.47
N SER A 112 2.43 20.45 12.98
CA SER A 112 1.62 21.28 12.05
C SER A 112 1.37 20.60 10.71
N ASP A 113 2.28 19.72 10.29
CA ASP A 113 2.35 19.21 8.92
C ASP A 113 1.63 17.86 8.77
N ILE A 114 1.11 17.30 9.88
CA ILE A 114 0.30 16.07 9.87
C ILE A 114 -0.99 16.31 9.09
N ILE A 115 -1.16 15.57 8.00
CA ILE A 115 -2.36 15.59 7.15
C ILE A 115 -3.27 14.39 7.39
N TYR A 116 -2.70 13.26 7.80
CA TYR A 116 -3.43 12.05 8.12
C TYR A 116 -2.84 11.34 9.34
N THR A 117 -3.70 10.63 10.05
CA THR A 117 -3.35 9.66 11.08
C THR A 117 -3.90 8.31 10.62
N PHE A 118 -3.23 7.21 10.92
CA PHE A 118 -3.71 5.88 10.54
C PHE A 118 -3.43 4.86 11.64
N ASP A 119 -4.23 3.80 11.63
CA ASP A 119 -4.02 2.61 12.45
C ASP A 119 -4.07 1.36 11.56
N SER A 120 -4.35 0.18 12.14
CA SER A 120 -4.42 -1.07 11.39
C SER A 120 -5.66 -1.25 10.53
N GLU A 121 -6.66 -0.38 10.64
CA GLU A 121 -7.98 -0.52 9.99
C GLU A 121 -8.44 0.78 9.30
N HIS A 122 -7.99 1.94 9.76
CA HIS A 122 -8.55 3.22 9.37
C HIS A 122 -7.49 4.26 8.99
N LEU A 123 -7.86 5.11 8.03
CA LEU A 123 -7.20 6.36 7.72
C LEU A 123 -8.09 7.52 8.17
N TYR A 124 -7.55 8.39 9.01
CA TYR A 124 -8.21 9.55 9.58
C TYR A 124 -7.66 10.82 8.96
N LYS A 125 -8.54 11.77 8.66
CA LYS A 125 -8.15 13.12 8.26
C LYS A 125 -7.62 13.90 9.47
N GLY A 126 -6.42 14.45 9.34
CA GLY A 126 -5.78 15.23 10.39
C GLY A 126 -5.03 14.37 11.41
N LYS A 127 -4.89 14.90 12.64
CA LYS A 127 -3.88 14.46 13.62
C LYS A 127 -4.40 13.52 14.70
N TYR A 128 -5.69 13.24 14.66
CA TYR A 128 -6.39 12.55 15.73
C TYR A 128 -7.22 11.41 15.15
N THR A 129 -7.44 10.38 15.96
CA THR A 129 -8.20 9.19 15.60
C THR A 129 -9.67 9.33 15.99
N ASN A 130 -10.31 10.43 15.57
CA ASN A 130 -11.74 10.61 15.84
C ASN A 130 -12.56 9.80 14.84
N TYR A 131 -13.61 9.14 15.32
CA TYR A 131 -14.50 8.35 14.46
C TYR A 131 -15.16 9.16 13.33
N SER A 132 -15.39 10.47 13.53
CA SER A 132 -15.92 11.38 12.50
C SER A 132 -14.93 11.67 11.37
N ASP A 133 -13.64 11.48 11.62
CA ASP A 133 -12.57 11.88 10.71
C ASP A 133 -12.08 10.72 9.84
N ILE A 134 -12.65 9.52 9.99
CA ILE A 134 -12.35 8.35 9.16
C ILE A 134 -12.77 8.63 7.71
N ILE A 135 -11.78 8.65 6.81
CA ILE A 135 -11.98 8.83 5.37
C ILE A 135 -11.89 7.52 4.60
N HIS A 136 -11.09 6.56 5.10
CA HIS A 136 -10.97 5.23 4.52
C HIS A 136 -10.89 4.17 5.61
N THR A 137 -11.39 2.99 5.26
CA THR A 137 -11.23 1.76 6.03
C THR A 137 -10.56 0.72 5.13
N PHE A 138 -9.82 -0.20 5.71
CA PHE A 138 -9.18 -1.31 5.00
C PHE A 138 -9.27 -2.60 5.83
N ASP A 139 -9.41 -3.74 5.15
CA ASP A 139 -9.63 -5.06 5.77
C ASP A 139 -8.36 -5.93 5.82
N GLY A 140 -7.18 -5.31 5.64
CA GLY A 140 -5.91 -6.00 5.52
C GLY A 140 -4.73 -5.04 5.42
N ARG A 141 -3.54 -5.58 5.20
CA ARG A 141 -2.31 -4.78 5.10
C ARG A 141 -2.17 -4.17 3.72
N ILE A 142 -1.77 -2.91 3.69
CA ILE A 142 -1.49 -2.16 2.47
C ILE A 142 -0.26 -1.29 2.71
N PRO A 143 0.64 -1.12 1.73
CA PRO A 143 1.72 -0.15 1.83
C PRO A 143 1.18 1.25 2.16
N VAL A 144 1.71 1.86 3.23
CA VAL A 144 1.23 3.16 3.74
C VAL A 144 1.37 4.30 2.73
N CYS A 145 2.29 4.18 1.77
CA CYS A 145 2.43 5.14 0.67
C CYS A 145 1.15 5.30 -0.16
N PHE A 146 0.28 4.29 -0.21
CA PHE A 146 -1.00 4.39 -0.93
C PHE A 146 -2.05 5.26 -0.22
N PHE A 147 -1.88 5.57 1.07
CA PHE A 147 -2.83 6.41 1.81
C PHE A 147 -2.88 7.86 1.33
N VAL A 148 -1.90 8.30 0.54
CA VAL A 148 -1.86 9.64 -0.08
C VAL A 148 -2.03 9.63 -1.60
N ILE A 149 -2.16 8.45 -2.21
CA ILE A 149 -2.25 8.28 -3.66
C ILE A 149 -3.68 7.93 -4.10
N LEU A 150 -4.46 7.30 -3.22
CA LEU A 150 -5.78 6.74 -3.53
C LEU A 150 -6.96 7.62 -3.10
#